data_AF-K4KP06-F1
#
_entry.id   AF-K4KP06-F1
#
_cell.length_a   1.000
_cell.length_b   1.000
_cell.length_c   1.000
_cell.angle_alpha   90.00
_cell.angle_beta   90.00
_cell.angle_gamma   90.00
#
_symmetry.space_group_name_H-M   'P 1'
#
loop_
_entity.id
_entity.type
_entity.pdbx_description
1 polymer ?
#
loop_
_entity_poly.entity_id
_entity_poly.type
_entity_poly.pdbx_seq_one_letter_code
_entity_poly.pdbx_strand_id
1 'polypeptide(L)'
;MSWLNPTFVAEDENGSTVSYRDGKRLAWAWSVINPFFAWIGIGLYALTDQLWWLWYPVLQGYVIFPLLDAWLGEDTNNPPEAVVPQLEQDPYYRWLTYLVVPMHYIVFVGAAWWVMQAALPWHGYLAVAIAAGLAAGLGINTGHELGHKNRGIDRWLAKLVLAVPFYGHFWIEHNRGHHRHVSTPEDVASSRMGETIYQFALREMPGAARRGWQLEADRLSRKGVSVWSWQNEILQSYAVSLLLQGGLVVWLGLGVLPFLLIHNFLAWWQLTSANYVEHYGLLREKRDNGRYEPCQPHHSWNSNHKLTNQVLFHLQRHSDHHANMMRSYQSLRDFPDLPRLPNGYYGMFLLAYVPSLWFKVMNPRLLALPHVQGDWKKINVLPAKRDALMRQYGNSL
;
A
#
# COMPACT_ATOMS: atom_id res chain seq x y z
N MET A 1 28.79 -10.04 -18.34
CA MET A 1 27.87 -9.03 -17.77
C MET A 1 27.68 -9.33 -16.30
N SER A 2 27.79 -8.34 -15.41
CA SER A 2 27.58 -8.54 -13.96
C SER A 2 26.10 -8.79 -13.68
N TRP A 3 25.76 -9.95 -13.12
CA TRP A 3 24.38 -10.29 -12.69
C TRP A 3 23.80 -9.25 -11.70
N LEU A 4 24.67 -8.58 -10.95
CA LEU A 4 24.31 -7.55 -9.98
C LEU A 4 24.03 -6.18 -10.60
N ASN A 5 24.42 -5.95 -11.85
CA ASN A 5 24.15 -4.68 -12.54
C ASN A 5 24.15 -4.88 -14.08
N PRO A 6 23.16 -5.64 -14.60
CA PRO A 6 23.04 -5.89 -16.04
C PRO A 6 22.68 -4.61 -16.78
N THR A 7 23.10 -4.54 -18.04
CA THR A 7 22.65 -3.50 -18.97
C THR A 7 21.60 -4.12 -19.88
N PHE A 8 20.41 -3.52 -19.92
CA PHE A 8 19.30 -3.91 -20.78
C PHE A 8 19.40 -3.11 -22.08
N VAL A 9 19.32 -3.79 -23.21
CA VAL A 9 19.47 -3.16 -24.53
C VAL A 9 18.32 -3.60 -25.41
N ALA A 10 17.55 -2.65 -25.93
CA ALA A 10 16.40 -2.90 -26.80
C ALA A 10 16.32 -1.83 -27.89
N GLU A 11 15.67 -2.15 -29.01
CA GLU A 11 15.31 -1.16 -30.02
C GLU A 11 14.00 -0.46 -29.63
N ASP A 12 13.95 0.87 -29.77
CA ASP A 12 12.73 1.64 -29.58
C ASP A 12 11.83 1.62 -30.83
N GLU A 13 10.66 2.26 -30.75
CA GLU A 13 9.69 2.34 -31.85
C GLU A 13 10.23 3.01 -33.12
N ASN A 14 11.33 3.76 -33.02
CA ASN A 14 12.00 4.43 -34.13
C ASN A 14 13.21 3.61 -34.65
N GLY A 15 13.42 2.39 -34.16
CA GLY A 15 14.56 1.54 -34.52
C GLY A 15 15.89 2.00 -33.92
N SER A 16 15.88 2.90 -32.93
CA SER A 16 17.08 3.34 -32.23
C SER A 16 17.40 2.41 -31.07
N THR A 17 18.67 2.02 -30.94
CA THR A 17 19.13 1.19 -29.83
C THR A 17 19.15 2.00 -28.53
N VAL A 18 18.34 1.60 -27.56
CA VAL A 18 18.30 2.16 -26.21
C VAL A 18 18.99 1.21 -25.24
N SER A 19 19.85 1.77 -24.39
CA SER A 19 20.57 1.05 -23.34
C SER A 19 20.18 1.61 -21.97
N TYR A 20 19.84 0.73 -21.04
CA TYR A 20 19.40 1.10 -19.70
C TYR A 20 20.10 0.26 -18.63
N ARG A 21 20.44 0.91 -17.52
CA ARG A 21 20.98 0.28 -16.31
C ARG A 21 20.17 0.73 -15.12
N ASP A 22 19.67 -0.21 -14.33
CA ASP A 22 18.98 0.13 -13.09
C ASP A 22 19.99 0.52 -12.00
N GLY A 23 20.24 1.81 -11.86
CA GLY A 23 21.17 2.36 -10.86
C GLY A 23 20.78 2.08 -9.41
N LYS A 24 19.51 1.72 -9.16
CA LYS A 24 18.99 1.36 -7.83
C LYS A 24 18.78 -0.14 -7.65
N ARG A 25 19.30 -0.98 -8.57
CA ARG A 25 19.09 -2.43 -8.55
C ARG A 25 19.29 -3.04 -7.17
N LEU A 26 20.46 -2.84 -6.56
CA LEU A 26 20.77 -3.40 -5.24
C LEU A 26 19.93 -2.79 -4.11
N ALA A 27 19.50 -1.54 -4.26
CA ALA A 27 18.72 -0.84 -3.25
C ALA A 27 17.31 -1.42 -3.10
N TRP A 28 16.79 -2.16 -4.09
CA TRP A 28 15.55 -2.92 -3.95
C TRP A 28 15.60 -4.00 -2.86
N ALA A 29 16.80 -4.45 -2.46
CA ALA A 29 16.93 -5.33 -1.30
C ALA A 29 16.41 -4.68 0.00
N TRP A 30 16.33 -3.35 0.07
CA TRP A 30 15.71 -2.65 1.20
C TRP A 30 14.26 -3.07 1.40
N SER A 31 13.48 -3.33 0.35
CA SER A 31 12.09 -3.80 0.50
C SER A 31 12.01 -5.16 1.22
N VAL A 32 13.06 -5.99 1.11
CA VAL A 32 13.15 -7.32 1.77
C VAL A 32 13.64 -7.20 3.21
N ILE A 33 14.57 -6.28 3.47
CA ILE A 33 15.16 -6.06 4.78
C ILE A 33 14.22 -5.26 5.69
N ASN A 34 13.42 -4.35 5.12
CA ASN A 34 12.64 -3.38 5.88
C ASN A 34 11.69 -3.98 6.94
N PRO A 35 11.03 -5.14 6.73
CA PRO A 35 10.22 -5.76 7.78
C PRO A 35 11.00 -5.99 9.09
N PHE A 36 12.31 -6.27 9.03
CA PHE A 36 13.15 -6.45 10.22
C PHE A 36 13.42 -5.17 11.00
N PHE A 37 13.04 -3.98 10.51
CA PHE A 37 13.15 -2.76 11.29
C PHE A 37 12.33 -2.82 12.59
N ALA A 38 11.24 -3.59 12.63
CA ALA A 38 10.51 -3.85 13.87
C ALA A 38 11.39 -4.49 14.96
N TRP A 39 12.43 -5.24 14.57
CA TRP A 39 13.36 -5.89 15.50
C TRP A 39 14.52 -5.00 15.94
N ILE A 40 14.80 -3.89 15.25
CA ILE A 40 15.85 -2.96 15.69
C ILE A 40 15.51 -2.40 17.07
N GLY A 41 14.25 -2.05 17.32
CA GLY A 41 13.83 -1.58 18.64
C GLY A 41 14.06 -2.64 19.72
N ILE A 42 13.72 -3.90 19.44
CA ILE A 42 13.94 -5.05 20.33
C ILE A 42 15.44 -5.26 20.60
N GLY A 43 16.28 -5.23 19.56
CA GLY A 43 17.73 -5.41 19.67
C GLY A 43 18.39 -4.28 20.47
N LEU A 44 18.00 -3.03 20.22
CA LEU A 44 18.50 -1.87 20.97
C LEU A 44 18.07 -1.92 22.43
N TYR A 45 16.83 -2.34 22.71
CA TYR A 45 16.39 -2.60 24.08
C TYR A 45 17.23 -3.71 24.73
N ALA A 46 17.46 -4.84 24.05
CA ALA A 46 18.27 -5.93 24.59
C ALA A 46 19.73 -5.53 24.89
N LEU A 47 20.30 -4.58 24.13
CA LEU A 47 21.66 -4.10 24.32
C LEU A 47 21.80 -3.05 25.43
N THR A 48 20.73 -2.34 25.77
CA THR A 48 20.80 -1.15 26.63
C THR A 48 19.90 -1.19 27.85
N ASP A 49 18.94 -2.11 27.87
CA ASP A 49 17.80 -2.20 28.80
C ASP A 49 16.95 -0.91 28.85
N GLN A 50 17.06 -0.06 27.83
CA GLN A 50 16.33 1.21 27.76
C GLN A 50 15.03 1.03 26.95
N LEU A 51 13.90 1.03 27.66
CA LEU A 51 12.59 0.69 27.11
C LEU A 51 12.14 1.57 25.94
N TRP A 52 12.57 2.83 25.89
CA TRP A 52 12.17 3.78 24.84
C TRP A 52 12.64 3.33 23.44
N TRP A 53 13.67 2.49 23.34
CA TRP A 53 14.10 1.92 22.07
C TRP A 53 13.03 1.05 21.39
N LEU A 54 12.10 0.47 22.14
CA LEU A 54 10.99 -0.30 21.55
C LEU A 54 10.08 0.58 20.67
N TRP A 55 10.08 1.90 20.88
CA TRP A 55 9.36 2.87 20.05
C TRP A 55 10.14 3.35 18.81
N TYR A 56 11.41 2.94 18.68
CA TYR A 56 12.26 3.34 17.55
C TYR A 56 11.64 3.05 16.18
N PRO A 57 10.99 1.89 15.91
CA PRO A 57 10.37 1.66 14.61
C PRO A 57 9.27 2.67 14.26
N VAL A 58 8.53 3.15 15.26
CA VAL A 58 7.50 4.19 15.09
C VAL A 58 8.16 5.53 14.76
N LEU A 59 9.21 5.90 15.51
CA LEU A 59 10.02 7.09 15.23
C LEU A 59 10.64 7.03 13.84
N GLN A 60 11.16 5.87 13.45
CA GLN A 60 11.76 5.67 12.14
C GLN A 60 10.74 5.87 11.02
N GLY A 61 9.60 5.19 11.09
CA GLY A 61 8.57 5.26 10.05
C GLY A 61 7.95 6.66 9.94
N TYR A 62 7.62 7.30 11.06
CA TYR A 62 6.83 8.53 11.05
C TYR A 62 7.62 9.83 11.24
N VAL A 63 8.90 9.76 11.62
CA VAL A 63 9.74 10.96 11.76
C VAL A 63 10.96 10.88 10.85
N ILE A 64 11.75 9.80 10.96
CA ILE A 64 13.01 9.70 10.22
C ILE A 64 12.75 9.58 8.71
N PHE A 65 11.87 8.66 8.28
CA PHE A 65 11.57 8.48 6.85
C PHE A 65 11.02 9.73 6.16
N PRO A 66 10.01 10.46 6.71
CA PRO A 66 9.53 11.70 6.08
C PRO A 66 10.59 12.79 5.98
N LEU A 67 11.48 12.91 6.98
CA LEU A 67 12.60 13.85 6.96
C LEU A 67 13.64 13.47 5.92
N LEU A 68 13.97 12.18 5.81
CA LEU A 68 14.90 11.67 4.80
C LEU A 68 14.33 11.77 3.39
N ASP A 69 13.03 11.53 3.19
CA ASP A 69 12.36 11.72 1.91
C ASP A 69 12.41 13.20 1.46
N ALA A 70 12.17 14.13 2.40
CA ALA A 70 12.29 15.55 2.13
C ALA A 70 13.74 15.96 1.80
N TRP A 71 14.72 15.34 2.44
CA TRP A 71 16.14 15.65 2.26
C TRP A 71 16.76 15.03 0.99
N LEU A 72 16.45 13.75 0.70
CA LEU A 72 17.00 13.01 -0.45
C LEU A 72 16.29 13.34 -1.78
N GLY A 73 15.07 13.87 -1.69
CA GLY A 73 14.25 14.29 -2.81
C GLY A 73 13.63 13.14 -3.63
N GLU A 74 13.22 13.46 -4.86
CA GLU A 74 12.49 12.56 -5.74
C GLU A 74 13.39 11.76 -6.70
N ASP A 75 12.92 10.59 -7.10
CA ASP A 75 13.53 9.69 -8.07
C ASP A 75 13.05 9.99 -9.49
N THR A 76 13.79 10.79 -10.25
CA THR A 76 13.43 11.12 -11.64
C THR A 76 13.73 10.00 -12.64
N ASN A 77 14.21 8.83 -12.19
CA ASN A 77 14.57 7.75 -13.10
C ASN A 77 13.32 6.98 -13.58
N ASN A 78 13.13 6.94 -14.89
CA ASN A 78 12.15 6.08 -15.56
C ASN A 78 12.87 5.10 -16.49
N PRO A 79 12.59 3.79 -16.39
CA PRO A 79 13.07 2.86 -17.40
C PRO A 79 12.45 3.21 -18.77
N PRO A 80 13.24 3.23 -19.85
CA PRO A 80 12.71 3.36 -21.21
C PRO A 80 11.71 2.25 -21.53
N GLU A 81 10.63 2.57 -22.25
CA GLU A 81 9.56 1.60 -22.52
C GLU A 81 10.08 0.36 -23.25
N ALA A 82 11.01 0.54 -24.20
CA ALA A 82 11.63 -0.54 -24.96
C ALA A 82 12.32 -1.61 -24.10
N VAL A 83 12.85 -1.25 -22.93
CA VAL A 83 13.57 -2.21 -22.05
C VAL A 83 12.66 -2.85 -20.99
N VAL A 84 11.43 -2.36 -20.82
CA VAL A 84 10.48 -2.88 -19.81
C VAL A 84 10.28 -4.39 -19.93
N PRO A 85 10.07 -5.00 -21.12
CA PRO A 85 9.91 -6.45 -21.23
C PRO A 85 11.10 -7.24 -20.67
N GLN A 86 12.33 -6.72 -20.82
CA GLN A 86 13.53 -7.37 -20.29
C GLN A 86 13.63 -7.21 -18.76
N LEU A 87 13.30 -6.02 -18.25
CA LEU A 87 13.26 -5.75 -16.80
C LEU A 87 12.23 -6.63 -16.07
N GLU A 88 11.08 -6.89 -16.69
CA GLU A 88 10.04 -7.74 -16.11
C GLU A 88 10.39 -9.23 -16.13
N GLN A 89 11.26 -9.65 -17.06
CA GLN A 89 11.75 -11.02 -17.14
C GLN A 89 12.94 -11.29 -16.21
N ASP A 90 13.60 -10.24 -15.71
CA ASP A 90 14.75 -10.39 -14.83
C ASP A 90 14.33 -11.04 -13.49
N PRO A 91 14.90 -12.22 -13.16
CA PRO A 91 14.51 -12.96 -11.97
C PRO A 91 14.84 -12.24 -10.66
N TYR A 92 15.81 -11.31 -10.65
CA TYR A 92 16.22 -10.59 -9.45
C TYR A 92 15.04 -9.91 -8.75
N TYR A 93 14.29 -9.09 -9.48
CA TYR A 93 13.18 -8.31 -8.91
C TYR A 93 12.08 -9.22 -8.35
N ARG A 94 11.74 -10.26 -9.10
CA ARG A 94 10.76 -11.26 -8.65
C ARG A 94 11.22 -11.99 -7.40
N TRP A 95 12.48 -12.41 -7.31
CA TRP A 95 12.98 -13.10 -6.12
C TRP A 95 12.90 -12.23 -4.88
N LEU A 96 13.06 -10.90 -4.98
CA LEU A 96 12.88 -10.01 -3.82
C LEU A 96 11.45 -10.10 -3.26
N THR A 97 10.43 -10.07 -4.13
CA THR A 97 9.03 -10.22 -3.71
C THR A 97 8.73 -11.59 -3.10
N TYR A 98 9.47 -12.64 -3.49
CA TYR A 98 9.30 -13.98 -2.90
C TYR A 98 10.02 -14.08 -1.56
N LEU A 99 11.24 -13.56 -1.47
CA LEU A 99 12.08 -13.63 -0.28
C LEU A 99 11.48 -12.85 0.89
N VAL A 100 10.78 -11.74 0.63
CA VAL A 100 10.19 -10.93 1.70
C VAL A 100 8.98 -11.62 2.37
N VAL A 101 8.29 -12.53 1.69
CA VAL A 101 7.12 -13.25 2.25
C VAL A 101 7.46 -13.99 3.54
N PRO A 102 8.46 -14.91 3.60
CA PRO A 102 8.83 -15.55 4.85
C PRO A 102 9.37 -14.56 5.89
N MET A 103 9.93 -13.42 5.49
CA MET A 103 10.42 -12.41 6.45
C MET A 103 9.28 -11.79 7.25
N HIS A 104 8.11 -11.55 6.63
CA HIS A 104 6.92 -11.09 7.34
C HIS A 104 6.45 -12.08 8.41
N TYR A 105 6.54 -13.39 8.14
CA TYR A 105 6.22 -14.43 9.11
C TYR A 105 7.23 -14.44 10.27
N ILE A 106 8.53 -14.40 9.98
CA ILE A 106 9.59 -14.37 10.99
C ILE A 106 9.41 -13.16 11.91
N VAL A 107 9.19 -11.99 11.33
CA VAL A 107 9.03 -10.75 12.09
C VAL A 107 7.80 -10.81 12.98
N PHE A 108 6.65 -11.24 12.43
CA PHE A 108 5.40 -11.34 13.17
C PHE A 108 5.45 -12.36 14.30
N VAL A 109 5.84 -13.60 13.99
CA VAL A 109 5.88 -14.70 14.98
C VAL A 109 6.91 -14.42 16.06
N GLY A 110 8.11 -13.95 15.68
CA GLY A 110 9.14 -13.67 16.66
C GLY A 110 8.86 -12.43 17.50
N ALA A 111 8.20 -11.39 16.97
CA ALA A 111 7.73 -10.27 17.78
C ALA A 111 6.64 -10.70 18.79
N ALA A 112 5.68 -11.52 18.34
CA ALA A 112 4.63 -12.08 19.19
C ALA A 112 5.21 -12.97 20.31
N TRP A 113 6.16 -13.85 19.97
CA TRP A 113 6.85 -14.66 20.96
C TRP A 113 7.65 -13.77 21.93
N TRP A 114 8.48 -12.87 21.41
CA TRP A 114 9.39 -12.07 22.23
C TRP A 114 8.63 -11.18 23.22
N VAL A 115 7.57 -10.50 22.78
CA VAL A 115 6.78 -9.60 23.65
C VAL A 115 6.07 -10.35 24.78
N MET A 116 5.79 -11.64 24.61
CA MET A 116 5.19 -12.49 25.63
C MET A 116 6.21 -13.00 26.65
N GLN A 117 7.49 -13.07 26.28
CA GLN A 117 8.58 -13.48 27.17
C GLN A 117 9.24 -12.30 27.88
N ALA A 118 9.31 -11.15 27.21
CA ALA A 118 9.86 -9.94 27.77
C ALA A 118 8.90 -9.40 28.84
N ALA A 119 9.31 -9.43 30.11
CA ALA A 119 8.55 -8.91 31.24
C ALA A 119 8.45 -7.36 31.18
N LEU A 120 7.68 -6.86 30.22
CA LEU A 120 7.57 -5.45 29.88
C LEU A 120 6.39 -4.80 30.60
N PRO A 121 6.48 -3.50 30.93
CA PRO A 121 5.29 -2.72 31.23
C PRO A 121 4.40 -2.60 29.98
N TRP A 122 3.12 -2.28 30.17
CA TRP A 122 2.10 -2.26 29.11
C TRP A 122 2.48 -1.40 27.89
N HIS A 123 3.20 -0.29 28.08
CA HIS A 123 3.61 0.59 26.98
C HIS A 123 4.78 0.03 26.17
N GLY A 124 5.62 -0.84 26.75
CA GLY A 124 6.61 -1.60 26.01
C GLY A 124 5.96 -2.68 25.13
N TYR A 125 4.98 -3.40 25.70
CA TYR A 125 4.15 -4.35 24.94
C TYR A 125 3.45 -3.65 23.76
N LEU A 126 2.83 -2.50 24.01
CA LEU A 126 2.16 -1.69 23.00
C LEU A 126 3.12 -1.27 21.88
N ALA A 127 4.33 -0.84 22.21
CA ALA A 127 5.34 -0.43 21.23
C ALA A 127 5.67 -1.55 20.24
N VAL A 128 5.89 -2.78 20.75
CA VAL A 128 6.19 -3.94 19.92
C VAL A 128 5.00 -4.36 19.06
N ALA A 129 3.79 -4.34 19.63
CA ALA A 129 2.57 -4.66 18.88
C ALA A 129 2.32 -3.66 17.74
N ILE A 130 2.53 -2.37 17.98
CA ILE A 130 2.46 -1.32 16.95
C ILE A 130 3.55 -1.56 15.89
N ALA A 131 4.80 -1.73 16.30
CA ALA A 131 5.92 -1.92 15.36
C ALA A 131 5.70 -3.15 14.46
N ALA A 132 5.21 -4.26 15.02
CA ALA A 132 4.87 -5.45 14.26
C ALA A 132 3.71 -5.19 13.28
N GLY A 133 2.66 -4.48 13.70
CA GLY A 133 1.53 -4.11 12.84
C GLY A 133 1.94 -3.19 11.68
N LEU A 134 2.81 -2.20 11.94
CA LEU A 134 3.38 -1.35 10.89
C LEU A 134 4.19 -2.16 9.88
N ALA A 135 5.00 -3.12 10.36
CA ALA A 135 5.73 -4.03 9.48
C ALA A 135 4.80 -4.91 8.65
N ALA A 136 3.71 -5.42 9.23
CA ALA A 136 2.71 -6.20 8.49
C ALA A 136 1.91 -5.39 7.47
N GLY A 137 1.80 -4.06 7.63
CA GLY A 137 1.30 -3.16 6.59
C GLY A 137 2.14 -3.24 5.30
N LEU A 138 3.46 -3.40 5.41
CA LEU A 138 4.35 -3.67 4.26
C LEU A 138 4.11 -5.06 3.65
N GLY A 139 3.63 -6.00 4.47
CA GLY A 139 3.16 -7.31 4.01
C GLY A 139 1.95 -7.19 3.10
N ILE A 140 1.03 -6.26 3.38
CA ILE A 140 -0.10 -5.96 2.48
C ILE A 140 0.42 -5.39 1.15
N ASN A 141 1.39 -4.48 1.18
CA ASN A 141 2.05 -3.98 -0.03
C ASN A 141 2.73 -5.10 -0.84
N THR A 142 3.38 -6.05 -0.17
CA THR A 142 3.93 -7.25 -0.84
C THR A 142 2.81 -8.07 -1.49
N GLY A 143 1.69 -8.26 -0.77
CA GLY A 143 0.51 -8.97 -1.28
C GLY A 143 -0.17 -8.26 -2.46
N HIS A 144 -0.11 -6.92 -2.50
CA HIS A 144 -0.54 -6.10 -3.62
C HIS A 144 0.27 -6.43 -4.89
N GLU A 145 1.60 -6.33 -4.83
CA GLU A 145 2.47 -6.58 -6.00
C GLU A 145 2.31 -8.02 -6.52
N LEU A 146 2.32 -9.01 -5.62
CA LEU A 146 2.16 -10.41 -5.97
C LEU A 146 0.74 -10.73 -6.46
N GLY A 147 -0.28 -10.07 -5.91
CA GLY A 147 -1.67 -10.26 -6.26
C GLY A 147 -2.00 -9.88 -7.69
N HIS A 148 -1.29 -8.89 -8.26
CA HIS A 148 -1.45 -8.48 -9.66
C HIS A 148 -0.86 -9.45 -10.67
N LYS A 149 -0.04 -10.41 -10.24
CA LYS A 149 0.61 -11.33 -11.18
C LYS A 149 -0.27 -12.54 -11.52
N ASN A 150 -0.07 -13.04 -12.73
CA ASN A 150 -0.88 -14.13 -13.27
C ASN A 150 -0.40 -15.53 -12.90
N ARG A 151 0.82 -15.69 -12.36
CA ARG A 151 1.36 -17.03 -12.05
C ARG A 151 0.73 -17.58 -10.79
N GLY A 152 0.50 -18.89 -10.77
CA GLY A 152 -0.11 -19.57 -9.61
C GLY A 152 0.69 -19.40 -8.33
N ILE A 153 2.03 -19.39 -8.41
CA ILE A 153 2.90 -19.18 -7.26
C ILE A 153 2.77 -17.76 -6.68
N ASP A 154 2.70 -16.73 -7.52
CA ASP A 154 2.54 -15.34 -7.09
C ASP A 154 1.24 -15.17 -6.29
N ARG A 155 0.13 -15.75 -6.81
CA ARG A 155 -1.17 -15.72 -6.14
C ARG A 155 -1.17 -16.46 -4.80
N TRP A 156 -0.46 -17.58 -4.69
CA TRP A 156 -0.32 -18.29 -3.41
C TRP A 156 0.51 -17.49 -2.41
N LEU A 157 1.62 -16.91 -2.85
CA LEU A 157 2.45 -16.04 -2.01
C LEU A 157 1.68 -14.80 -1.54
N ALA A 158 0.82 -14.21 -2.39
CA ALA A 158 -0.09 -13.14 -1.99
C ALA A 158 -1.06 -13.58 -0.88
N LYS A 159 -1.68 -14.77 -1.01
CA LYS A 159 -2.55 -15.34 0.04
C LYS A 159 -1.82 -15.59 1.35
N LEU A 160 -0.58 -16.08 1.26
CA LEU A 160 0.28 -16.34 2.42
C LEU A 160 0.67 -15.04 3.12
N VAL A 161 1.15 -14.03 2.41
CA VAL A 161 1.57 -12.78 3.07
C VAL A 161 0.37 -12.02 3.65
N LEU A 162 -0.79 -12.01 2.96
CA LEU A 162 -2.02 -11.41 3.48
C LEU A 162 -2.64 -12.19 4.64
N ALA A 163 -2.21 -13.43 4.86
CA ALA A 163 -2.65 -14.19 6.03
C ALA A 163 -2.05 -13.65 7.34
N VAL A 164 -0.87 -13.03 7.29
CA VAL A 164 -0.17 -12.45 8.46
C VAL A 164 -1.04 -11.39 9.16
N PRO A 165 -1.55 -10.36 8.47
CA PRO A 165 -2.46 -9.37 9.07
C PRO A 165 -3.94 -9.78 9.07
N PHE A 166 -4.29 -11.02 8.72
CA PHE A 166 -5.69 -11.46 8.58
C PHE A 166 -6.47 -10.59 7.55
N TYR A 167 -5.90 -10.36 6.36
CA TYR A 167 -6.49 -9.45 5.35
C TYR A 167 -6.66 -10.10 3.96
N GLY A 168 -7.00 -11.39 3.95
CA GLY A 168 -7.09 -12.23 2.75
C GLY A 168 -8.14 -11.83 1.70
N HIS A 169 -9.12 -10.97 2.03
CA HIS A 169 -10.09 -10.47 1.06
C HIS A 169 -9.52 -9.38 0.14
N PHE A 170 -8.45 -8.72 0.56
CA PHE A 170 -7.88 -7.55 -0.10
C PHE A 170 -7.53 -7.80 -1.55
N TRP A 171 -6.78 -8.84 -1.87
CA TRP A 171 -6.30 -9.03 -3.25
C TRP A 171 -7.44 -9.26 -4.26
N ILE A 172 -8.60 -9.77 -3.82
CA ILE A 172 -9.78 -9.90 -4.69
C ILE A 172 -10.47 -8.55 -4.85
N GLU A 173 -10.69 -7.87 -3.73
CA GLU A 173 -11.32 -6.56 -3.68
C GLU A 173 -10.52 -5.54 -4.49
N HIS A 174 -9.22 -5.47 -4.27
CA HIS A 174 -8.31 -4.55 -4.90
C HIS A 174 -8.30 -4.74 -6.43
N ASN A 175 -8.09 -5.98 -6.87
CA ASN A 175 -7.85 -6.26 -8.29
C ASN A 175 -9.13 -6.27 -9.12
N ARG A 176 -10.25 -6.78 -8.56
CA ARG A 176 -11.53 -6.92 -9.31
C ARG A 176 -12.53 -5.82 -8.97
N GLY A 177 -12.32 -5.12 -7.86
CA GLY A 177 -13.14 -4.01 -7.39
C GLY A 177 -12.43 -2.67 -7.57
N HIS A 178 -11.40 -2.40 -6.76
CA HIS A 178 -10.84 -1.05 -6.63
C HIS A 178 -10.24 -0.59 -7.96
N HIS A 179 -9.40 -1.37 -8.61
CA HIS A 179 -8.86 -1.05 -9.94
C HIS A 179 -9.93 -0.75 -11.00
N ARG A 180 -11.09 -1.41 -10.91
CA ARG A 180 -12.21 -1.17 -11.82
C ARG A 180 -12.90 0.17 -11.53
N HIS A 181 -13.10 0.48 -10.26
CA HIS A 181 -13.92 1.60 -9.79
C HIS A 181 -13.12 2.78 -9.23
N VAL A 182 -11.79 2.73 -9.21
CA VAL A 182 -10.91 3.76 -8.65
C VAL A 182 -11.30 5.14 -9.17
N SER A 183 -11.33 6.12 -8.27
CA SER A 183 -11.78 7.48 -8.54
C SER A 183 -13.20 7.56 -9.10
N THR A 184 -14.10 6.67 -8.68
CA THR A 184 -15.55 6.81 -8.89
C THR A 184 -16.30 6.85 -7.57
N PRO A 185 -17.53 7.41 -7.52
CA PRO A 185 -18.32 7.47 -6.28
C PRO A 185 -18.66 6.10 -5.67
N GLU A 186 -18.69 5.04 -6.49
CA GLU A 186 -18.98 3.66 -6.09
C GLU A 186 -17.77 2.94 -5.47
N ASP A 187 -16.57 3.51 -5.56
CA ASP A 187 -15.39 2.90 -4.97
C ASP A 187 -15.27 3.20 -3.48
N VAL A 188 -15.19 2.13 -2.69
CA VAL A 188 -15.07 2.22 -1.23
C VAL A 188 -13.69 2.70 -0.81
N ALA A 189 -12.66 2.45 -1.62
CA ALA A 189 -11.27 2.83 -1.38
C ALA A 189 -10.88 4.20 -1.97
N SER A 190 -11.80 4.90 -2.64
CA SER A 190 -11.59 6.28 -3.08
C SER A 190 -12.12 7.27 -2.03
N SER A 191 -11.22 8.07 -1.45
CA SER A 191 -11.57 9.05 -0.42
C SER A 191 -12.14 10.33 -1.03
N ARG A 192 -13.01 11.02 -0.29
CA ARG A 192 -13.76 12.19 -0.80
C ARG A 192 -13.19 13.49 -0.25
N MET A 193 -13.26 14.56 -1.04
CA MET A 193 -12.92 15.91 -0.55
C MET A 193 -13.78 16.25 0.67
N GLY A 194 -13.13 16.56 1.80
CA GLY A 194 -13.77 16.86 3.08
C GLY A 194 -14.09 15.66 3.97
N GLU A 195 -13.91 14.43 3.50
CA GLU A 195 -14.00 13.23 4.34
C GLU A 195 -12.75 13.13 5.21
N THR A 196 -12.90 12.89 6.52
CA THR A 196 -11.72 12.65 7.37
C THR A 196 -11.24 11.22 7.20
N ILE A 197 -9.95 10.94 7.48
CA ILE A 197 -9.43 9.56 7.44
C ILE A 197 -10.21 8.60 8.34
N TYR A 198 -10.75 9.09 9.46
CA TYR A 198 -11.57 8.28 10.36
C TYR A 198 -12.94 7.92 9.76
N GLN A 199 -13.62 8.88 9.12
CA GLN A 199 -14.87 8.63 8.40
C GLN A 199 -14.62 7.67 7.22
N PHE A 200 -13.53 7.89 6.51
CA PHE A 200 -13.09 7.03 5.43
C PHE A 200 -12.83 5.60 5.93
N ALA A 201 -12.06 5.39 6.99
CA ALA A 201 -11.77 4.06 7.52
C ALA A 201 -13.02 3.28 7.94
N LEU A 202 -13.99 3.96 8.56
CA LEU A 202 -15.29 3.36 8.93
C LEU A 202 -16.12 2.95 7.71
N ARG A 203 -15.88 3.55 6.55
CA ARG A 203 -16.54 3.20 5.28
C ARG A 203 -15.74 2.16 4.48
N GLU A 204 -14.44 2.35 4.38
CA GLU A 204 -13.53 1.61 3.52
C GLU A 204 -13.29 0.20 4.06
N MET A 205 -12.84 0.03 5.31
CA MET A 205 -12.50 -1.30 5.85
C MET A 205 -13.66 -2.31 5.77
N PRO A 206 -14.87 -2.03 6.32
CA PRO A 206 -15.99 -2.96 6.19
C PRO A 206 -16.52 -3.02 4.75
N GLY A 207 -16.42 -1.94 3.98
CA GLY A 207 -16.83 -1.89 2.57
C GLY A 207 -15.99 -2.82 1.69
N ALA A 208 -14.67 -2.79 1.86
CA ALA A 208 -13.71 -3.62 1.16
C ALA A 208 -13.93 -5.10 1.50
N ALA A 209 -14.10 -5.45 2.78
CA ALA A 209 -14.40 -6.82 3.19
C ALA A 209 -15.70 -7.35 2.54
N ARG A 210 -16.77 -6.54 2.54
CA ARG A 210 -18.05 -6.91 1.91
C ARG A 210 -17.95 -7.04 0.40
N ARG A 211 -17.32 -6.07 -0.28
CA ARG A 211 -17.17 -6.08 -1.75
C ARG A 211 -16.26 -7.23 -2.19
N GLY A 212 -15.17 -7.48 -1.47
CA GLY A 212 -14.30 -8.63 -1.71
C GLY A 212 -15.05 -9.96 -1.64
N TRP A 213 -15.87 -10.15 -0.60
CA TRP A 213 -16.70 -11.34 -0.47
C TRP A 213 -17.73 -11.49 -1.60
N GLN A 214 -18.42 -10.40 -1.96
CA GLN A 214 -19.38 -10.39 -3.07
C GLN A 214 -18.72 -10.76 -4.41
N LEU A 215 -17.58 -10.15 -4.73
CA LEU A 215 -16.84 -10.43 -5.96
C LEU A 215 -16.38 -11.88 -6.05
N GLU A 216 -16.00 -12.47 -4.92
CA GLU A 216 -15.61 -13.88 -4.86
C GLU A 216 -16.80 -14.82 -4.96
N ALA A 217 -17.92 -14.47 -4.31
CA ALA A 217 -19.17 -15.20 -4.44
C ALA A 217 -19.66 -15.21 -5.89
N ASP A 218 -19.59 -14.08 -6.60
CA ASP A 218 -19.94 -13.98 -8.02
C ASP A 218 -19.04 -14.87 -8.89
N ARG A 219 -17.73 -14.90 -8.61
CA ARG A 219 -16.80 -15.78 -9.35
C ARG A 219 -17.17 -17.25 -9.15
N LEU A 220 -17.47 -17.66 -7.92
CA LEU A 220 -17.82 -19.05 -7.59
C LEU A 220 -19.19 -19.43 -8.16
N SER A 221 -20.18 -18.53 -8.11
CA SER A 221 -21.49 -18.73 -8.71
C SER A 221 -21.40 -18.93 -10.22
N ARG A 222 -20.57 -18.14 -10.93
CA ARG A 222 -20.32 -18.35 -12.38
C ARG A 222 -19.67 -19.70 -12.70
N LYS A 223 -19.04 -20.34 -11.72
CA LYS A 223 -18.47 -21.69 -11.84
C LYS A 223 -19.40 -22.80 -11.36
N GLY A 224 -20.60 -22.46 -10.84
CA GLY A 224 -21.51 -23.42 -10.23
C GLY A 224 -20.98 -24.04 -8.93
N VAL A 225 -20.09 -23.34 -8.21
CA VAL A 225 -19.45 -23.83 -6.98
C VAL A 225 -19.95 -23.03 -5.77
N SER A 226 -20.13 -23.70 -4.62
CA SER A 226 -20.50 -23.05 -3.36
C SER A 226 -19.44 -22.04 -2.88
N VAL A 227 -19.91 -20.96 -2.27
CA VAL A 227 -19.07 -19.96 -1.59
C VAL A 227 -18.30 -20.52 -0.40
N TRP A 228 -18.77 -21.63 0.19
CA TRP A 228 -18.12 -22.32 1.30
C TRP A 228 -17.17 -23.45 0.86
N SER A 229 -16.74 -23.42 -0.40
CA SER A 229 -15.83 -24.43 -0.94
C SER A 229 -14.36 -24.08 -0.74
N TRP A 230 -13.50 -25.09 -0.85
CA TRP A 230 -12.04 -24.92 -0.91
C TRP A 230 -11.57 -24.08 -2.11
N GLN A 231 -12.43 -23.81 -3.10
CA GLN A 231 -12.11 -22.92 -4.21
C GLN A 231 -12.25 -21.44 -3.86
N ASN A 232 -12.87 -21.11 -2.71
CA ASN A 232 -12.97 -19.74 -2.23
C ASN A 232 -11.59 -19.27 -1.75
N GLU A 233 -11.04 -18.31 -2.48
CA GLU A 233 -9.68 -17.85 -2.27
C GLU A 233 -9.53 -16.97 -1.02
N ILE A 234 -10.62 -16.36 -0.55
CA ILE A 234 -10.66 -15.65 0.74
C ILE A 234 -10.58 -16.67 1.88
N LEU A 235 -11.36 -17.75 1.81
CA LEU A 235 -11.35 -18.80 2.82
C LEU A 235 -10.00 -19.52 2.88
N GLN A 236 -9.32 -19.71 1.74
CA GLN A 236 -7.96 -20.25 1.73
C GLN A 236 -6.99 -19.39 2.54
N SER A 237 -6.99 -18.07 2.33
CA SER A 237 -6.12 -17.15 3.08
C SER A 237 -6.51 -17.07 4.55
N TYR A 238 -7.81 -16.99 4.87
CA TYR A 238 -8.29 -17.00 6.27
C TYR A 238 -8.02 -18.30 7.00
N ALA A 239 -8.03 -19.45 6.32
CA ALA A 239 -7.61 -20.71 6.92
C ALA A 239 -6.14 -20.66 7.35
N VAL A 240 -5.25 -20.09 6.52
CA VAL A 240 -3.85 -19.87 6.90
C VAL A 240 -3.74 -18.89 8.06
N SER A 241 -4.52 -17.79 8.06
CA SER A 241 -4.53 -16.84 9.18
C SER A 241 -4.98 -17.47 10.49
N LEU A 242 -6.03 -18.30 10.45
CA LEU A 242 -6.54 -19.01 11.62
C LEU A 242 -5.53 -20.03 12.15
N LEU A 243 -4.85 -20.77 11.28
CA LEU A 243 -3.78 -21.68 11.68
C LEU A 243 -2.59 -20.92 12.30
N LEU A 244 -2.18 -19.82 11.68
CA LEU A 244 -1.06 -19.00 12.14
C LEU A 244 -1.36 -18.33 13.48
N GLN A 245 -2.38 -17.47 13.52
CA GLN A 245 -2.71 -16.69 14.72
C GLN A 245 -3.36 -17.56 15.80
N GLY A 246 -4.19 -18.53 15.43
CA GLY A 246 -4.73 -19.51 16.38
C GLY A 246 -3.64 -20.40 16.98
N GLY A 247 -2.64 -20.77 16.18
CA GLY A 247 -1.43 -21.46 16.67
C GLY A 247 -0.66 -20.62 17.69
N LEU A 248 -0.51 -19.31 17.46
CA LEU A 248 0.11 -18.40 18.43
C LEU A 248 -0.70 -18.32 19.74
N VAL A 249 -2.03 -18.29 19.68
CA VAL A 249 -2.89 -18.28 20.88
C VAL A 249 -2.77 -19.58 21.66
N VAL A 250 -2.73 -20.73 20.98
CA VAL A 250 -2.53 -22.04 21.62
C VAL A 250 -1.13 -22.13 22.25
N TRP A 251 -0.12 -21.60 21.58
CA TRP A 251 1.27 -21.69 22.02
C TRP A 251 1.63 -20.69 23.14
N LEU A 252 1.24 -19.42 22.99
CA LEU A 252 1.63 -18.31 23.90
C LEU A 252 0.54 -17.97 24.93
N GLY A 253 -0.64 -18.58 24.81
CA GLY A 253 -1.79 -18.32 25.66
C GLY A 253 -2.59 -17.08 25.26
N LEU A 254 -3.68 -16.81 26.00
CA LEU A 254 -4.62 -15.72 25.70
C LEU A 254 -4.01 -14.32 25.79
N GLY A 255 -2.86 -14.17 26.47
CA GLY A 255 -2.15 -12.89 26.60
C GLY A 255 -1.63 -12.32 25.29
N VAL A 256 -1.54 -13.12 24.21
CA VAL A 256 -1.17 -12.64 22.87
C VAL A 256 -2.34 -11.97 22.13
N LEU A 257 -3.59 -12.14 22.58
CA LEU A 257 -4.76 -11.61 21.88
C LEU A 257 -4.72 -10.07 21.71
N PRO A 258 -4.37 -9.26 22.73
CA PRO A 258 -4.21 -7.81 22.53
C PRO A 258 -3.15 -7.46 21.48
N PHE A 259 -2.02 -8.18 21.47
CA PHE A 259 -0.98 -8.02 20.45
C PHE A 259 -1.55 -8.27 19.05
N LEU A 260 -2.29 -9.37 18.85
CA LEU A 260 -2.88 -9.72 17.55
C LEU A 260 -3.89 -8.67 17.08
N LEU A 261 -4.73 -8.15 17.98
CA LEU A 261 -5.71 -7.11 17.67
C LEU A 261 -5.03 -5.81 17.24
N ILE A 262 -4.04 -5.34 18.01
CA ILE A 262 -3.27 -4.14 17.70
C ILE A 262 -2.51 -4.33 16.39
N HIS A 263 -1.79 -5.44 16.25
CA HIS A 263 -1.04 -5.80 15.05
C HIS A 263 -1.91 -5.75 13.78
N ASN A 264 -3.03 -6.47 13.77
CA ASN A 264 -3.91 -6.55 12.60
C ASN A 264 -4.53 -5.18 12.30
N PHE A 265 -5.02 -4.48 13.32
CA PHE A 265 -5.60 -3.14 13.14
C PHE A 265 -4.59 -2.16 12.56
N LEU A 266 -3.34 -2.13 13.05
CA LEU A 266 -2.31 -1.22 12.54
C LEU A 266 -1.89 -1.57 11.11
N ALA A 267 -1.85 -2.85 10.75
CA ALA A 267 -1.60 -3.27 9.38
C ALA A 267 -2.70 -2.79 8.42
N TRP A 268 -3.98 -2.97 8.81
CA TRP A 268 -5.13 -2.49 8.03
C TRP A 268 -5.11 -0.97 7.93
N TRP A 269 -4.79 -0.29 9.04
CA TRP A 269 -4.68 1.15 9.10
C TRP A 269 -3.61 1.71 8.16
N GLN A 270 -2.48 1.01 7.94
CA GLN A 270 -1.50 1.42 6.93
C GLN A 270 -2.10 1.40 5.52
N LEU A 271 -2.79 0.33 5.13
CA LEU A 271 -3.45 0.25 3.83
C LEU A 271 -4.53 1.32 3.68
N THR A 272 -5.41 1.47 4.67
CA THR A 272 -6.45 2.49 4.65
C THR A 272 -5.84 3.90 4.55
N SER A 273 -4.70 4.14 5.19
CA SER A 273 -3.98 5.41 5.06
C SER A 273 -3.42 5.62 3.66
N ALA A 274 -2.88 4.58 3.01
CA ALA A 274 -2.45 4.61 1.62
C ALA A 274 -3.62 4.94 0.69
N ASN A 275 -4.69 4.15 0.71
CA ASN A 275 -5.91 4.37 -0.08
C ASN A 275 -6.46 5.80 0.11
N TYR A 276 -6.45 6.30 1.36
CA TYR A 276 -6.95 7.63 1.67
C TYR A 276 -6.13 8.73 0.99
N VAL A 277 -4.80 8.68 1.07
CA VAL A 277 -3.94 9.73 0.49
C VAL A 277 -3.82 9.61 -1.03
N GLU A 278 -3.87 8.39 -1.56
CA GLU A 278 -3.75 8.06 -2.98
C GLU A 278 -4.94 8.53 -3.82
N HIS A 279 -6.14 8.59 -3.24
CA HIS A 279 -7.37 8.83 -4.00
C HIS A 279 -8.18 10.04 -3.54
N TYR A 280 -7.56 10.96 -2.79
CA TYR A 280 -8.26 12.09 -2.19
C TYR A 280 -8.94 13.02 -3.19
N GLY A 281 -10.27 12.92 -3.24
CA GLY A 281 -11.17 13.82 -3.95
C GLY A 281 -11.14 13.72 -5.48
N LEU A 282 -10.34 12.82 -6.04
CA LEU A 282 -10.25 12.61 -7.49
C LEU A 282 -11.52 11.92 -8.02
N LEU A 283 -11.90 12.26 -9.25
CA LEU A 283 -13.11 11.77 -9.89
C LEU A 283 -12.90 11.54 -11.39
N ARG A 284 -13.18 10.33 -11.85
CA ARG A 284 -13.27 9.97 -13.27
C ARG A 284 -14.55 10.49 -13.86
N GLU A 285 -14.46 10.95 -15.10
CA GLU A 285 -15.62 11.42 -15.84
C GLU A 285 -16.53 10.24 -16.22
N LYS A 286 -17.84 10.44 -16.01
CA LYS A 286 -18.88 9.51 -16.46
C LYS A 286 -19.36 9.96 -17.84
N ARG A 287 -19.14 9.13 -18.84
CA ARG A 287 -19.52 9.40 -20.23
C ARG A 287 -21.03 9.27 -20.42
N ASP A 288 -21.54 9.83 -21.53
CA ASP A 288 -22.98 9.80 -21.89
C ASP A 288 -23.57 8.38 -21.95
N ASN A 289 -22.75 7.38 -22.26
CA ASN A 289 -23.16 5.97 -22.27
C ASN A 289 -23.28 5.33 -20.87
N GLY A 290 -23.13 6.12 -19.81
CA GLY A 290 -23.20 5.69 -18.41
C GLY A 290 -21.96 4.99 -17.87
N ARG A 291 -20.90 4.81 -18.68
CA ARG A 291 -19.63 4.21 -18.25
C ARG A 291 -18.62 5.29 -17.88
N TYR A 292 -17.77 5.00 -16.90
CA TYR A 292 -16.62 5.84 -16.60
C TYR A 292 -15.56 5.72 -17.69
N GLU A 293 -14.83 6.80 -17.93
CA GLU A 293 -13.63 6.77 -18.76
C GLU A 293 -12.58 5.79 -18.21
N PRO A 294 -11.68 5.20 -19.04
CA PRO A 294 -10.60 4.36 -18.54
C PRO A 294 -9.77 5.06 -17.47
N CYS A 295 -9.26 4.32 -16.49
CA CYS A 295 -8.34 4.89 -15.52
C CYS A 295 -7.11 5.48 -16.23
N GLN A 296 -6.64 6.63 -15.76
CA GLN A 296 -5.53 7.40 -16.32
C GLN A 296 -4.61 7.81 -15.17
N PRO A 297 -3.34 8.16 -15.44
CA PRO A 297 -2.41 8.51 -14.37
C PRO A 297 -2.89 9.65 -13.45
N HIS A 298 -3.67 10.60 -13.97
CA HIS A 298 -4.21 11.71 -13.16
C HIS A 298 -5.37 11.31 -12.22
N HIS A 299 -5.84 10.06 -12.26
CA HIS A 299 -6.88 9.54 -11.37
C HIS A 299 -6.35 9.01 -10.03
N SER A 300 -5.10 9.32 -9.69
CA SER A 300 -4.51 9.04 -8.37
C SER A 300 -3.40 10.03 -8.05
N TRP A 301 -3.12 10.22 -6.77
CA TRP A 301 -1.99 10.97 -6.27
C TRP A 301 -0.70 10.13 -6.29
N ASN A 302 0.39 10.75 -6.75
CA ASN A 302 1.71 10.16 -6.85
C ASN A 302 2.64 10.72 -5.77
N SER A 303 3.59 9.90 -5.31
CA SER A 303 4.77 10.36 -4.57
C SER A 303 6.00 9.69 -5.19
N ASN A 304 7.01 10.49 -5.53
CA ASN A 304 8.19 9.98 -6.21
C ASN A 304 9.45 9.99 -5.33
N HIS A 305 9.32 10.04 -4.00
CA HIS A 305 10.46 10.11 -3.08
C HIS A 305 11.34 8.86 -3.09
N LYS A 306 12.67 9.02 -3.15
CA LYS A 306 13.63 7.92 -3.39
C LYS A 306 13.57 6.80 -2.34
N LEU A 307 13.64 7.15 -1.06
CA LEU A 307 13.84 6.17 0.03
C LEU A 307 12.59 5.31 0.21
N THR A 308 11.45 5.95 0.46
CA THR A 308 10.21 5.21 0.70
C THR A 308 9.72 4.47 -0.55
N ASN A 309 10.05 4.92 -1.77
CA ASN A 309 9.75 4.15 -2.98
C ASN A 309 10.50 2.82 -3.04
N GLN A 310 11.74 2.77 -2.58
CA GLN A 310 12.46 1.49 -2.50
C GLN A 310 11.82 0.61 -1.43
N VAL A 311 11.50 1.15 -0.25
CA VAL A 311 10.86 0.38 0.84
C VAL A 311 9.51 -0.20 0.41
N LEU A 312 8.72 0.57 -0.33
CA LEU A 312 7.34 0.22 -0.69
C LEU A 312 7.21 -0.44 -2.07
N PHE A 313 8.26 -1.05 -2.64
CA PHE A 313 8.21 -1.60 -4.00
C PHE A 313 7.54 -0.63 -4.99
N HIS A 314 7.96 0.64 -4.98
CA HIS A 314 7.45 1.69 -5.83
C HIS A 314 5.93 1.92 -5.78
N LEU A 315 5.22 1.44 -4.76
CA LEU A 315 3.78 1.67 -4.63
C LEU A 315 3.41 3.15 -4.82
N GLN A 316 4.29 4.06 -4.40
CA GLN A 316 4.05 5.50 -4.50
C GLN A 316 4.04 6.06 -5.93
N ARG A 317 4.57 5.32 -6.92
CA ARG A 317 4.31 5.56 -8.35
C ARG A 317 2.92 5.04 -8.75
N HIS A 318 1.95 5.38 -7.93
CA HIS A 318 0.59 4.84 -7.93
C HIS A 318 -0.19 5.21 -9.19
N SER A 319 0.13 6.37 -9.76
CA SER A 319 -0.46 6.85 -11.02
C SER A 319 -0.22 5.90 -12.18
N ASP A 320 1.02 5.46 -12.35
CA ASP A 320 1.34 4.47 -13.38
C ASP A 320 0.83 3.08 -13.01
N HIS A 321 0.83 2.73 -11.71
CA HIS A 321 0.25 1.47 -11.24
C HIS A 321 -1.23 1.34 -11.63
N HIS A 322 -2.06 2.36 -11.41
CA HIS A 322 -3.47 2.30 -11.77
C HIS A 322 -3.73 2.39 -13.27
N ALA A 323 -2.88 3.10 -14.03
CA ALA A 323 -2.97 3.13 -15.48
C ALA A 323 -2.52 1.79 -16.10
N ASN A 324 -1.53 1.12 -15.50
CA ASN A 324 -0.84 -0.06 -16.01
C ASN A 324 -0.69 -1.15 -14.93
N MET A 325 -1.80 -1.65 -14.38
CA MET A 325 -1.83 -2.55 -13.19
C MET A 325 -0.97 -3.82 -13.27
N MET A 326 -0.64 -4.30 -14.47
CA MET A 326 0.21 -5.48 -14.64
C MET A 326 1.70 -5.19 -14.54
N ARG A 327 2.09 -3.92 -14.69
CA ARG A 327 3.48 -3.47 -14.68
C ARG A 327 4.12 -3.75 -13.34
N SER A 328 5.33 -4.32 -13.37
CA SER A 328 6.05 -4.65 -12.15
C SER A 328 6.72 -3.44 -11.53
N TYR A 329 6.91 -3.47 -10.21
CA TYR A 329 7.37 -2.32 -9.43
C TYR A 329 8.64 -1.62 -9.98
N GLN A 330 9.61 -2.39 -10.47
CA GLN A 330 10.86 -1.87 -11.04
C GLN A 330 10.66 -1.12 -12.35
N SER A 331 9.52 -1.34 -13.01
CA SER A 331 9.14 -0.78 -14.30
C SER A 331 8.21 0.41 -14.17
N LEU A 332 7.63 0.68 -12.98
CA LEU A 332 6.72 1.79 -12.74
C LEU A 332 7.38 3.15 -13.02
N ARG A 333 6.63 4.06 -13.63
CA ARG A 333 7.10 5.36 -14.12
C ARG A 333 6.44 6.54 -13.41
N ASP A 334 7.12 7.68 -13.44
CA ASP A 334 6.60 8.99 -13.03
C ASP A 334 6.38 9.88 -14.25
N PHE A 335 5.36 10.75 -14.21
CA PHE A 335 5.04 11.65 -15.33
C PHE A 335 4.99 13.12 -14.86
N PRO A 336 5.23 14.12 -15.74
CA PRO A 336 5.29 15.53 -15.34
C PRO A 336 3.99 16.05 -14.70
N ASP A 337 2.83 15.73 -15.28
CA ASP A 337 1.54 16.36 -14.93
C ASP A 337 0.67 15.55 -13.95
N LEU A 338 1.30 14.72 -13.11
CA LEU A 338 0.57 13.92 -12.13
C LEU A 338 0.13 14.76 -10.93
N PRO A 339 -1.02 14.43 -10.30
CA PRO A 339 -1.31 14.88 -8.95
C PRO A 339 -0.19 14.40 -8.02
N ARG A 340 0.51 15.32 -7.35
CA ARG A 340 1.67 15.00 -6.50
C ARG A 340 1.42 15.31 -5.04
N LEU A 341 1.76 14.34 -4.19
CA LEU A 341 1.79 14.52 -2.74
C LEU A 341 3.02 15.36 -2.35
N PRO A 342 2.91 16.23 -1.33
CA PRO A 342 4.04 17.07 -0.88
C PRO A 342 5.13 16.33 -0.08
N ASN A 343 4.90 15.07 0.29
CA ASN A 343 5.89 14.22 0.95
C ASN A 343 5.61 12.74 0.59
N GLY A 344 6.49 11.84 1.04
CA GLY A 344 6.27 10.40 0.97
C GLY A 344 5.08 9.96 1.82
N TYR A 345 4.63 8.72 1.61
CA TYR A 345 3.42 8.18 2.24
C TYR A 345 3.40 8.34 3.76
N TYR A 346 4.49 8.01 4.46
CA TYR A 346 4.51 8.15 5.92
C TYR A 346 4.33 9.60 6.40
N GLY A 347 4.86 10.59 5.67
CA GLY A 347 4.65 12.00 5.97
C GLY A 347 3.20 12.42 5.70
N MET A 348 2.62 11.90 4.60
CA MET A 348 1.22 12.15 4.26
C MET A 348 0.24 11.44 5.20
N PHE A 349 0.60 10.29 5.76
CA PHE A 349 -0.20 9.59 6.76
C PHE A 349 -0.30 10.43 8.04
N LEU A 350 0.82 10.93 8.56
CA LEU A 350 0.80 11.86 9.70
C LEU A 350 -0.04 13.10 9.42
N LEU A 351 0.08 13.65 8.22
CA LEU A 351 -0.72 14.80 7.80
C LEU A 351 -2.22 14.47 7.82
N ALA A 352 -2.60 13.31 7.28
CA ALA A 352 -3.98 12.82 7.22
C ALA A 352 -4.58 12.56 8.61
N TYR A 353 -3.77 12.14 9.58
CA TYR A 353 -4.19 11.92 10.97
C TYR A 353 -4.57 13.21 11.70
N VAL A 354 -4.22 14.38 11.15
CA VAL A 354 -4.67 15.69 11.64
C VAL A 354 -5.58 16.34 10.58
N PRO A 355 -6.90 16.03 10.55
CA PRO A 355 -7.76 16.40 9.43
C PRO A 355 -7.77 17.90 9.09
N SER A 356 -7.68 18.76 10.10
CA SER A 356 -7.64 20.22 9.89
C SER A 356 -6.38 20.66 9.12
N LEU A 357 -5.24 20.00 9.33
CA LEU A 357 -4.01 20.26 8.60
C LEU A 357 -4.04 19.60 7.21
N TRP A 358 -4.52 18.36 7.12
CA TRP A 358 -4.76 17.68 5.85
C TRP A 358 -5.58 18.53 4.89
N PHE A 359 -6.75 19.02 5.33
CA PHE A 359 -7.63 19.83 4.48
C PHE A 359 -6.99 21.16 4.06
N LYS A 360 -6.21 21.80 4.93
CA LYS A 360 -5.47 23.02 4.60
C LYS A 360 -4.45 22.79 3.47
N VAL A 361 -3.82 21.62 3.43
CA VAL A 361 -2.80 21.28 2.43
C VAL A 361 -3.42 20.73 1.15
N MET A 362 -4.33 19.77 1.26
CA MET A 362 -4.79 18.97 0.13
C MET A 362 -5.99 19.56 -0.62
N ASN A 363 -6.88 20.32 0.04
CA ASN A 363 -8.00 20.94 -0.67
C ASN A 363 -7.54 21.94 -1.75
N PRO A 364 -6.63 22.89 -1.47
CA PRO A 364 -6.14 23.80 -2.51
C PRO A 364 -5.39 23.07 -3.62
N ARG A 365 -4.61 22.03 -3.28
CA ARG A 365 -3.87 21.22 -4.26
C ARG A 365 -4.80 20.50 -5.22
N LEU A 366 -5.85 19.87 -4.70
CA LEU A 366 -6.87 19.19 -5.49
C LEU A 366 -7.55 20.16 -6.47
N LEU A 367 -7.94 21.35 -5.98
CA LEU A 367 -8.60 22.38 -6.79
C LEU A 367 -7.67 22.95 -7.89
N ALA A 368 -6.37 23.03 -7.61
CA ALA A 368 -5.35 23.55 -8.52
C ALA A 368 -4.87 22.52 -9.57
N LEU A 369 -5.34 21.26 -9.53
CA LEU A 369 -4.90 20.25 -10.50
C LEU A 369 -5.27 20.67 -11.93
N PRO A 370 -4.39 20.46 -12.93
CA PRO A 370 -4.61 20.92 -14.30
C PRO A 370 -5.89 20.40 -14.97
N HIS A 371 -6.37 19.22 -14.57
CA HIS A 371 -7.61 18.63 -15.09
C HIS A 371 -8.86 19.05 -14.28
N VAL A 372 -8.68 19.54 -13.05
CA VAL A 372 -9.77 20.00 -12.16
C VAL A 372 -10.04 21.49 -12.37
N GLN A 373 -9.02 22.36 -12.25
CA GLN A 373 -9.12 23.82 -12.42
C GLN A 373 -10.32 24.45 -11.68
N GLY A 374 -10.57 24.01 -10.45
CA GLY A 374 -11.73 24.47 -9.67
C GLY A 374 -13.09 23.93 -10.04
N ASP A 375 -13.20 23.10 -11.07
CA ASP A 375 -14.47 22.54 -11.49
C ASP A 375 -14.96 21.49 -10.49
N TRP A 376 -15.91 21.90 -9.65
CA TRP A 376 -16.57 21.06 -8.65
C TRP A 376 -17.34 19.86 -9.23
N LYS A 377 -17.55 19.80 -10.56
CA LYS A 377 -18.11 18.61 -11.22
C LYS A 377 -17.06 17.50 -11.39
N LYS A 378 -15.77 17.85 -11.34
CA LYS A 378 -14.63 16.93 -11.49
C LYS A 378 -14.03 16.50 -10.15
N ILE A 379 -14.76 16.72 -9.05
CA ILE A 379 -14.30 16.43 -7.70
C ILE A 379 -15.28 15.49 -7.00
N ASN A 380 -14.75 14.43 -6.42
CA ASN A 380 -15.50 13.53 -5.56
C ASN A 380 -15.62 14.15 -4.16
N VAL A 381 -16.65 14.98 -3.95
CA VAL A 381 -16.87 15.71 -2.70
C VAL A 381 -17.75 14.90 -1.75
N LEU A 382 -17.45 14.92 -0.45
CA LEU A 382 -18.35 14.36 0.56
C LEU A 382 -19.70 15.11 0.51
N PRO A 383 -20.84 14.45 0.20
CA PRO A 383 -22.10 15.15 -0.08
C PRO A 383 -22.52 16.11 1.04
N ALA A 384 -22.40 15.68 2.30
CA ALA A 384 -22.75 16.48 3.47
C ALA A 384 -21.92 17.76 3.67
N LYS A 385 -20.77 17.89 2.99
CA LYS A 385 -19.87 19.05 3.10
C LYS A 385 -19.80 19.88 1.82
N ARG A 386 -20.51 19.50 0.76
CA ARG A 386 -20.40 20.12 -0.56
C ARG A 386 -20.61 21.63 -0.51
N ASP A 387 -21.76 22.09 0.00
CA ASP A 387 -22.09 23.51 0.00
C ASP A 387 -21.14 24.34 0.88
N ALA A 388 -20.69 23.77 2.01
CA ALA A 388 -19.76 24.44 2.91
C ALA A 388 -18.37 24.61 2.27
N LEU A 389 -17.88 23.56 1.61
CA LEU A 389 -16.59 23.60 0.90
C LEU A 389 -16.66 24.50 -0.34
N MET A 390 -17.77 24.49 -1.08
CA MET A 390 -18.00 25.41 -2.20
C MET A 390 -18.02 26.87 -1.74
N ARG A 391 -18.63 27.19 -0.60
CA ARG A 391 -18.57 28.55 -0.04
C ARG A 391 -17.15 28.93 0.41
N GLN A 392 -16.41 27.99 0.99
CA GLN A 392 -15.06 28.25 1.51
C GLN A 392 -14.02 28.46 0.40
N TYR A 393 -14.10 27.69 -0.69
CA TYR A 393 -13.06 27.65 -1.73
C TYR A 393 -13.54 28.13 -3.11
N GLY A 394 -14.84 28.32 -3.33
CA GLY A 394 -15.41 28.67 -4.63
C GLY A 394 -15.08 30.09 -5.12
N ASN A 395 -14.63 30.98 -4.23
CA ASN A 395 -14.20 32.34 -4.56
C ASN A 395 -12.66 32.49 -4.62
N SER A 396 -11.91 31.39 -4.47
CA SER A 396 -10.45 31.40 -4.29
C SER A 396 -9.67 31.04 -5.56
N LEU A 397 -10.32 31.05 -6.73
CA LEU A 397 -9.75 30.65 -8.02
C LEU A 397 -9.92 31.75 -9.06
#